data_AF-A0A1T4JTT2-F1
#
_entry.id   AF-A0A1T4JTT2-F1
#
_cell.length_a   1.000
_cell.length_b   1.000
_cell.length_c   1.000
_cell.angle_alpha   90.00
_cell.angle_beta   90.00
_cell.angle_gamma   90.00
#
_symmetry.space_group_name_H-M   'P 1'
#
loop_
_entity.id
_entity.type
_entity.pdbx_description
1 polymer ?
#
loop_
_entity_poly.entity_id
_entity_poly.type
_entity_poly.pdbx_seq_one_letter_code
_entity_poly.pdbx_strand_id
1 'polypeptide(L)'
;MVESIKGKKLNKGEWAEFYVMLKLLGEGRLYTADKLLQKNYKSYLDVLKVIRQEMTSHVLEYIIDEDKSAVIIKPQEKEEIWATISTDEFSENAKNLFDGIKDLKGNSVPAPDSVCEFAKIIYVSKPKAPAVKALKKEFGGKNDIFIEVRDGQTSIVSVMGFSIKSKFGHNPTLFNAGSSSQFLYKLSNCNDEIMDEFNAITVNGGRGWSKCKEYLTDNNISLQFTSTQNPVYNDNLFLIREPMSKIMAWCVKDRLIDSPGNYEVMETVERMTDANPLNVPNPQIYYEKAIKDFLMAGFTGMTAGKPWDGKEQVNGGYISVMDDGDVLCYHSNDREAFRDYLYRNTHFEYVSADKYVWSRIIKIDNDYYLPLNVSVRFNTHIR
;
A
#
# COMPACT_ATOMS: atom_id res chain seq x y z
N MET A 1 7.79 -23.60 -24.14
CA MET A 1 6.91 -22.44 -24.40
C MET A 1 6.17 -22.09 -23.12
N VAL A 2 6.15 -20.82 -22.75
CA VAL A 2 5.40 -20.33 -21.57
C VAL A 2 3.94 -20.03 -21.95
N GLU A 3 3.04 -20.05 -20.98
CA GLU A 3 1.63 -19.71 -21.20
C GLU A 3 1.50 -18.25 -21.65
N SER A 4 0.68 -18.00 -22.68
CA SER A 4 0.40 -16.66 -23.19
C SER A 4 -0.32 -15.79 -22.17
N ILE A 5 0.05 -14.50 -22.08
CA ILE A 5 -0.71 -13.50 -21.33
C ILE A 5 -1.80 -12.80 -22.17
N LYS A 6 -1.86 -13.08 -23.48
CA LYS A 6 -2.86 -12.50 -24.38
C LYS A 6 -4.28 -12.82 -23.92
N GLY A 7 -5.13 -11.80 -23.84
CA GLY A 7 -6.51 -11.91 -23.39
C GLY A 7 -6.71 -11.91 -21.87
N LYS A 8 -5.63 -11.97 -21.06
CA LYS A 8 -5.74 -11.77 -19.60
C LYS A 8 -6.14 -10.32 -19.32
N LYS A 9 -7.12 -10.13 -18.43
CA LYS A 9 -7.54 -8.82 -17.93
C LYS A 9 -7.13 -8.68 -16.48
N LEU A 10 -6.28 -7.70 -16.18
CA LEU A 10 -5.79 -7.41 -14.84
C LEU A 10 -6.09 -5.97 -14.45
N ASN A 11 -6.10 -5.69 -13.15
CA ASN A 11 -6.17 -4.29 -12.72
C ASN A 11 -4.85 -3.59 -13.04
N LYS A 12 -4.88 -2.25 -13.15
CA LYS A 12 -3.69 -1.50 -13.56
C LYS A 12 -2.51 -1.60 -12.58
N GLY A 13 -2.79 -1.80 -11.29
CA GLY A 13 -1.76 -2.05 -10.28
C GLY A 13 -1.03 -3.39 -10.51
N GLU A 14 -1.73 -4.41 -11.00
CA GLU A 14 -1.11 -5.69 -11.38
C GLU A 14 -0.29 -5.58 -12.67
N TRP A 15 -0.74 -4.78 -13.64
CA TRP A 15 0.08 -4.46 -14.82
C TRP A 15 1.33 -3.66 -14.48
N ALA A 16 1.30 -2.87 -13.40
CA ALA A 16 2.44 -2.09 -12.94
C ALA A 16 3.66 -2.96 -12.60
N GLU A 17 3.45 -4.18 -12.08
CA GLU A 17 4.56 -5.10 -11.77
C GLU A 17 5.34 -5.50 -13.03
N PHE A 18 4.60 -5.82 -14.10
CA PHE A 18 5.21 -6.15 -15.39
C PHE A 18 5.83 -4.93 -16.06
N TYR A 19 5.16 -3.78 -15.99
CA TYR A 19 5.67 -2.51 -16.48
C TYR A 19 7.02 -2.13 -15.84
N VAL A 20 7.12 -2.20 -14.51
CA VAL A 20 8.37 -1.90 -13.79
C VAL A 20 9.48 -2.85 -14.22
N MET A 21 9.20 -4.14 -14.34
CA MET A 21 10.20 -5.09 -14.85
C MET A 21 10.74 -4.67 -16.22
N LEU A 22 9.86 -4.38 -17.18
CA LEU A 22 10.27 -3.97 -18.53
C LEU A 22 11.09 -2.68 -18.48
N LYS A 23 10.61 -1.67 -17.76
CA LYS A 23 11.26 -0.37 -17.66
C LYS A 23 12.65 -0.47 -17.02
N LEU A 24 12.80 -1.21 -15.93
CA LEU A 24 14.10 -1.39 -15.26
C LEU A 24 15.10 -2.17 -16.12
N LEU A 25 14.64 -3.17 -16.86
CA LEU A 25 15.49 -3.93 -17.78
C LEU A 25 15.90 -3.13 -19.02
N GLY A 26 15.08 -2.16 -19.44
CA GLY A 26 15.40 -1.26 -20.55
C GLY A 26 16.28 -0.07 -20.16
N GLU A 27 16.06 0.52 -18.99
CA GLU A 27 16.78 1.73 -18.53
C GLU A 27 18.04 1.42 -17.72
N GLY A 28 18.10 0.24 -17.07
CA GLY A 28 19.25 -0.19 -16.26
C GLY A 28 19.49 0.59 -14.97
N ARG A 29 18.59 1.51 -14.60
CA ARG A 29 18.74 2.34 -13.40
C ARG A 29 17.39 2.64 -12.75
N LEU A 30 17.40 2.69 -11.42
CA LEU A 30 16.27 3.06 -10.58
C LEU A 30 16.66 4.25 -9.68
N TYR A 31 16.10 5.42 -9.95
CA TYR A 31 16.36 6.62 -9.14
C TYR A 31 15.55 6.61 -7.86
N THR A 32 16.13 7.13 -6.77
CA THR A 32 15.36 7.38 -5.56
C THR A 32 14.50 8.62 -5.71
N ALA A 33 13.44 8.71 -4.93
CA ALA A 33 12.65 9.90 -4.76
C ALA A 33 13.10 10.69 -3.51
N ASP A 34 12.85 12.00 -3.50
CA ASP A 34 12.93 12.83 -2.30
C ASP A 34 11.59 12.88 -1.53
N LYS A 35 11.54 13.55 -0.38
CA LYS A 35 10.30 13.67 0.44
C LYS A 35 9.06 14.22 -0.30
N LEU A 36 9.22 14.85 -1.47
CA LEU A 36 8.16 15.39 -2.33
C LEU A 36 7.86 14.48 -3.54
N LEU A 37 8.33 13.23 -3.50
CA LEU A 37 8.26 12.25 -4.58
C LEU A 37 8.86 12.75 -5.90
N GLN A 38 9.90 13.59 -5.83
CA GLN A 38 10.64 14.06 -7.00
C GLN A 38 11.89 13.21 -7.22
N LYS A 39 12.26 13.03 -8.49
CA LYS A 39 13.45 12.26 -8.88
C LYS A 39 14.71 12.87 -8.28
N ASN A 40 15.43 12.08 -7.49
CA ASN A 40 16.73 12.45 -6.94
C ASN A 40 17.86 11.92 -7.84
N TYR A 41 18.36 12.78 -8.73
CA TYR A 41 19.45 12.40 -9.65
C TYR A 41 20.78 12.06 -8.95
N LYS A 42 20.94 12.36 -7.65
CA LYS A 42 22.15 12.07 -6.88
C LYS A 42 22.11 10.72 -6.16
N SER A 43 20.98 10.03 -6.18
CA SER A 43 20.79 8.77 -5.48
C SER A 43 20.02 7.81 -6.38
N TYR A 44 20.68 6.70 -6.72
CA TYR A 44 20.14 5.72 -7.64
C TYR A 44 20.74 4.35 -7.36
N LEU A 45 20.04 3.34 -7.85
CA LEU A 45 20.45 1.95 -7.90
C LEU A 45 20.66 1.58 -9.37
N ASP A 46 21.87 1.16 -9.73
CA ASP A 46 22.09 0.52 -11.04
C ASP A 46 21.52 -0.89 -10.98
N VAL A 47 20.67 -1.23 -11.94
CA VAL A 47 19.97 -2.51 -12.01
C VAL A 47 20.88 -3.49 -12.73
N LEU A 48 21.30 -4.56 -12.04
CA LEU A 48 22.17 -5.58 -12.62
C LEU A 48 21.36 -6.75 -13.18
N LYS A 49 20.37 -7.22 -12.40
CA LYS A 49 19.42 -8.24 -12.87
C LYS A 49 18.09 -8.20 -12.15
N VAL A 50 17.05 -8.68 -12.82
CA VAL A 50 15.75 -9.00 -12.21
C VAL A 50 15.65 -10.51 -12.00
N ILE A 51 15.15 -10.93 -10.85
CA ILE A 51 15.02 -12.35 -10.46
C ILE A 51 13.53 -12.71 -10.35
N ARG A 52 13.04 -13.66 -11.16
CA ARG A 52 11.62 -14.05 -11.18
C ARG A 52 11.42 -15.56 -11.19
N GLN A 53 10.42 -16.04 -10.44
CA GLN A 53 9.99 -17.43 -10.49
C GLN A 53 8.77 -17.57 -11.42
N GLU A 54 9.01 -17.74 -12.71
CA GLU A 54 7.94 -17.91 -13.71
C GLU A 54 7.32 -19.32 -13.64
N MET A 55 8.18 -20.34 -13.50
CA MET A 55 7.80 -21.76 -13.42
C MET A 55 8.12 -22.33 -12.03
N THR A 56 7.31 -23.29 -11.56
CA THR A 56 7.55 -23.94 -10.26
C THR A 56 8.94 -24.59 -10.18
N SER A 57 9.46 -25.04 -11.31
CA SER A 57 10.74 -25.77 -11.43
C SER A 57 11.98 -24.88 -11.60
N HIS A 58 11.84 -23.60 -11.97
CA HIS A 58 12.98 -22.74 -12.31
C HIS A 58 12.76 -21.29 -11.90
N VAL A 59 13.80 -20.69 -11.32
CA VAL A 59 13.95 -19.24 -11.17
C VAL A 59 14.71 -18.74 -12.38
N LEU A 60 14.24 -17.66 -13.00
CA LEU A 60 14.90 -16.99 -14.12
C LEU A 60 15.60 -15.73 -13.65
N GLU A 61 16.77 -15.50 -14.23
CA GLU A 61 17.55 -14.27 -14.12
C GLU A 61 17.50 -13.53 -15.44
N TYR A 62 17.19 -12.24 -15.37
CA TYR A 62 17.19 -11.30 -16.48
C TYR A 62 18.34 -10.33 -16.23
N ILE A 63 19.50 -10.59 -16.83
CA ILE A 63 20.77 -9.94 -16.52
C ILE A 63 21.06 -8.87 -17.57
N ILE A 64 21.31 -7.64 -17.14
CA ILE A 64 21.71 -6.56 -18.03
C ILE A 64 23.20 -6.71 -18.35
N ASP A 65 23.52 -6.81 -19.63
CA ASP A 65 24.85 -6.76 -20.20
C ASP A 65 25.02 -5.37 -20.83
N GLU A 66 25.63 -4.44 -20.08
CA GLU A 66 25.82 -3.05 -20.50
C GLU A 66 26.65 -2.94 -21.79
N ASP A 67 27.69 -3.77 -21.93
CA ASP A 67 28.60 -3.76 -23.09
C ASP A 67 27.86 -4.12 -24.38
N LYS A 68 26.91 -5.06 -24.31
CA LYS A 68 26.08 -5.47 -25.45
C LYS A 68 24.77 -4.70 -25.56
N SER A 69 24.47 -3.82 -24.60
CA SER A 69 23.17 -3.14 -24.47
C SER A 69 22.00 -4.14 -24.56
N ALA A 70 22.15 -5.29 -23.91
CA ALA A 70 21.23 -6.42 -24.03
C ALA A 70 20.87 -7.01 -22.66
N VAL A 71 19.74 -7.71 -22.61
CA VAL A 71 19.31 -8.51 -21.46
C VAL A 71 19.48 -9.99 -21.79
N ILE A 72 20.28 -10.68 -20.99
CA ILE A 72 20.50 -12.12 -21.05
C ILE A 72 19.48 -12.80 -20.14
N ILE A 73 18.70 -13.73 -20.69
CA ILE A 73 17.69 -14.48 -19.95
C ILE A 73 18.18 -15.91 -19.79
N LYS A 74 18.32 -16.36 -18.55
CA LYS A 74 18.74 -17.74 -18.24
C LYS A 74 18.12 -18.27 -16.95
N PRO A 75 18.00 -19.60 -16.79
CA PRO A 75 17.69 -20.20 -15.50
C PRO A 75 18.83 -19.96 -14.51
N GLN A 76 18.47 -19.68 -13.26
CA GLN A 76 19.42 -19.57 -12.16
C GLN A 76 20.25 -20.85 -12.04
N GLU A 77 21.55 -20.71 -11.73
CA GLU A 77 22.51 -21.82 -11.57
C GLU A 77 22.75 -22.66 -12.84
N LYS A 78 22.31 -22.18 -14.01
CA LYS A 78 22.60 -22.80 -15.31
C LYS A 78 23.37 -21.84 -16.22
N GLU A 79 24.23 -22.40 -17.05
CA GLU A 79 24.98 -21.66 -18.08
C GLU A 79 24.19 -21.53 -19.40
N GLU A 80 23.10 -22.27 -19.56
CA GLU A 80 22.27 -22.22 -20.76
C GLU A 80 21.56 -20.87 -20.88
N ILE A 81 21.91 -20.11 -21.92
CA ILE A 81 21.22 -18.87 -22.29
C ILE A 81 19.98 -19.22 -23.10
N TRP A 82 18.81 -18.77 -22.64
CA TRP A 82 17.55 -18.97 -23.35
C TRP A 82 17.27 -17.88 -24.36
N ALA A 83 17.65 -16.63 -24.05
CA ALA A 83 17.51 -15.51 -24.95
C ALA A 83 18.53 -14.40 -24.64
N THR A 84 18.81 -13.59 -25.65
CA THR A 84 19.53 -12.31 -25.54
C THR A 84 18.76 -11.30 -26.35
N ILE A 85 18.24 -10.27 -25.70
CA ILE A 85 17.28 -9.32 -26.26
C ILE A 85 17.80 -7.90 -26.04
N SER A 86 17.61 -6.99 -26.99
CA SER A 86 18.07 -5.61 -26.82
C SER A 86 17.36 -4.91 -25.68
N THR A 87 18.07 -4.11 -24.89
CA THR A 87 17.49 -3.23 -23.86
C THR A 87 16.45 -2.26 -24.44
N ASP A 88 16.63 -1.82 -25.68
CA ASP A 88 15.66 -0.96 -26.39
C ASP A 88 14.30 -1.64 -26.57
N GLU A 89 14.26 -2.96 -26.81
CA GLU A 89 13.00 -3.69 -26.95
C GLU A 89 12.22 -3.72 -25.61
N PHE A 90 12.92 -3.78 -24.48
CA PHE A 90 12.29 -3.65 -23.16
C PHE A 90 11.72 -2.25 -22.95
N SER A 91 12.50 -1.21 -23.28
CA SER A 91 12.06 0.20 -23.19
C SER A 91 10.84 0.48 -24.07
N GLU A 92 10.84 -0.01 -25.31
CA GLU A 92 9.72 0.12 -26.24
C GLU A 92 8.48 -0.59 -25.71
N ASN A 93 8.61 -1.83 -25.24
CA ASN A 93 7.47 -2.58 -24.72
C ASN A 93 6.95 -2.02 -23.38
N ALA A 94 7.81 -1.44 -22.55
CA ALA A 94 7.38 -0.71 -21.36
C ALA A 94 6.50 0.48 -21.75
N LYS A 95 6.95 1.30 -22.72
CA LYS A 95 6.17 2.43 -23.25
C LYS A 95 4.85 1.98 -23.86
N ASN A 96 4.87 0.97 -24.72
CA ASN A 96 3.67 0.42 -25.35
C ASN A 96 2.66 -0.09 -24.31
N LEU A 97 3.14 -0.75 -23.25
CA LEU A 97 2.28 -1.18 -22.15
C LEU A 97 1.66 0.02 -21.41
N PHE A 98 2.48 1.00 -21.05
CA PHE A 98 2.04 2.22 -20.37
C PHE A 98 0.96 2.95 -21.17
N ASP A 99 1.25 3.32 -22.41
CA ASP A 99 0.33 4.04 -23.28
C ASP A 99 -0.93 3.22 -23.60
N GLY A 100 -0.78 1.90 -23.72
CA GLY A 100 -1.88 0.99 -23.99
C GLY A 100 -2.89 0.82 -22.86
N ILE A 101 -2.51 1.08 -21.60
CA ILE A 101 -3.39 0.84 -20.44
C ILE A 101 -3.77 2.09 -19.65
N LYS A 102 -2.99 3.17 -19.73
CA LYS A 102 -3.15 4.35 -18.85
C LYS A 102 -4.55 4.97 -18.93
N ASP A 103 -5.10 5.07 -20.14
CA ASP A 103 -6.38 5.73 -20.40
C ASP A 103 -7.58 4.76 -20.47
N LEU A 104 -7.32 3.45 -20.40
CA LEU A 104 -8.39 2.46 -20.42
C LEU A 104 -9.24 2.55 -19.15
N LYS A 105 -10.56 2.44 -19.33
CA LYS A 105 -11.55 2.44 -18.24
C LYS A 105 -11.91 1.02 -17.83
N GLY A 106 -12.22 0.83 -16.55
CA GLY A 106 -12.67 -0.44 -15.98
C GLY A 106 -11.74 -0.96 -14.87
N ASN A 107 -12.27 -1.89 -14.07
CA ASN A 107 -11.54 -2.50 -12.95
C ASN A 107 -10.43 -3.45 -13.42
N SER A 108 -10.55 -3.99 -14.64
CA SER A 108 -9.54 -4.81 -15.28
C SER A 108 -9.47 -4.53 -16.79
N VAL A 109 -8.25 -4.49 -17.33
CA VAL A 109 -7.97 -4.12 -18.72
C VAL A 109 -6.99 -5.12 -19.36
N PRO A 110 -7.07 -5.37 -20.68
CA PRO A 110 -6.06 -6.14 -21.38
C PRO A 110 -4.81 -5.28 -21.66
N ALA A 111 -3.66 -5.93 -21.83
CA ALA A 111 -2.46 -5.31 -22.38
C ALA A 111 -2.47 -5.37 -23.93
N PRO A 112 -1.71 -4.51 -24.62
CA PRO A 112 -1.55 -4.60 -26.08
C PRO A 112 -1.05 -5.97 -26.54
N ASP A 113 -1.53 -6.43 -27.69
CA ASP A 113 -1.13 -7.73 -28.26
C ASP A 113 0.38 -7.82 -28.51
N SER A 114 1.01 -6.74 -29.00
CA SER A 114 2.46 -6.68 -29.21
C SER A 114 3.25 -6.95 -27.93
N VAL A 115 2.84 -6.31 -26.83
CA VAL A 115 3.44 -6.52 -25.50
C VAL A 115 3.20 -7.96 -25.01
N CYS A 116 2.04 -8.53 -25.30
CA CYS A 116 1.73 -9.92 -24.95
C CYS A 116 2.59 -10.93 -25.74
N GLU A 117 2.91 -10.65 -26.99
CA GLU A 117 3.83 -11.47 -27.79
C GLU A 117 5.27 -11.31 -27.31
N PHE A 118 5.70 -10.08 -27.00
CA PHE A 118 7.02 -9.83 -26.39
C PHE A 118 7.19 -10.57 -25.07
N ALA A 119 6.16 -10.57 -24.21
CA ALA A 119 6.18 -11.32 -22.95
C ALA A 119 6.50 -12.82 -23.14
N LYS A 120 6.03 -13.44 -24.24
CA LYS A 120 6.37 -14.84 -24.54
C LYS A 120 7.84 -15.01 -24.93
N ILE A 121 8.39 -14.06 -25.70
CA ILE A 121 9.79 -14.05 -26.13
C ILE A 121 10.71 -13.99 -24.90
N ILE A 122 10.33 -13.18 -23.91
CA ILE A 122 11.08 -13.04 -22.65
C ILE A 122 10.64 -14.04 -21.56
N TYR A 123 9.88 -15.08 -21.92
CA TYR A 123 9.48 -16.15 -20.99
C TYR A 123 8.61 -15.73 -19.79
N VAL A 124 7.85 -14.63 -19.91
CA VAL A 124 6.89 -14.16 -18.90
C VAL A 124 5.49 -14.69 -19.18
N SER A 125 4.93 -15.46 -18.22
CA SER A 125 3.55 -16.01 -18.30
C SER A 125 2.60 -15.43 -17.26
N LYS A 126 3.17 -14.73 -16.27
CA LYS A 126 2.45 -14.16 -15.14
C LYS A 126 2.89 -12.70 -14.99
N PRO A 127 2.07 -11.73 -15.44
CA PRO A 127 2.42 -10.31 -15.33
C PRO A 127 2.72 -9.93 -13.88
N LYS A 128 1.90 -10.46 -12.96
CA LYS A 128 2.17 -10.49 -11.53
C LYS A 128 3.20 -11.57 -11.20
N ALA A 129 4.37 -11.18 -10.72
CA ALA A 129 5.41 -12.14 -10.41
C ALA A 129 4.94 -13.05 -9.26
N PRO A 130 5.01 -14.39 -9.39
CA PRO A 130 4.98 -15.24 -8.23
C PRO A 130 6.18 -14.90 -7.38
N ALA A 131 5.96 -14.57 -6.13
CA ALA A 131 7.08 -14.36 -5.22
C ALA A 131 7.96 -15.61 -5.18
N VAL A 132 9.26 -15.41 -5.42
CA VAL A 132 10.25 -16.50 -5.45
C VAL A 132 10.25 -17.16 -4.08
N LYS A 133 9.81 -18.43 -3.99
CA LYS A 133 9.54 -19.09 -2.69
C LYS A 133 10.76 -19.10 -1.76
N ALA A 134 11.95 -19.33 -2.31
CA ALA A 134 13.21 -19.31 -1.56
C ALA A 134 13.51 -17.91 -1.01
N LEU A 135 13.46 -16.88 -1.87
CA LEU A 135 13.67 -15.49 -1.48
C LEU A 135 12.58 -14.98 -0.53
N LYS A 136 11.35 -15.49 -0.62
CA LYS A 136 10.28 -15.20 0.35
C LYS A 136 10.61 -15.64 1.77
N LYS A 137 11.36 -16.74 1.91
CA LYS A 137 11.77 -17.26 3.21
C LYS A 137 12.94 -16.44 3.79
N GLU A 138 13.82 -15.94 2.92
CA GLU A 138 15.01 -15.17 3.28
C GLU A 138 14.71 -13.69 3.53
N PHE A 139 13.93 -13.06 2.66
CA PHE A 139 13.61 -11.63 2.69
C PHE A 139 12.24 -11.32 3.31
N GLY A 140 11.45 -12.36 3.64
CA GLY A 140 10.11 -12.21 4.17
C GLY A 140 9.12 -11.59 3.17
N GLY A 141 7.86 -11.48 3.59
CA GLY A 141 6.97 -10.47 3.01
C GLY A 141 6.32 -10.71 1.65
N LYS A 142 5.56 -9.68 1.23
CA LYS A 142 4.94 -9.55 -0.09
C LYS A 142 5.80 -8.62 -0.95
N ASN A 143 6.92 -9.14 -1.43
CA ASN A 143 7.73 -8.49 -2.46
C ASN A 143 7.13 -8.76 -3.84
N ASP A 144 6.95 -7.70 -4.63
CA ASP A 144 6.36 -7.76 -5.96
C ASP A 144 7.46 -7.95 -7.04
N ILE A 145 8.70 -7.52 -6.76
CA ILE A 145 9.88 -7.75 -7.60
C ILE A 145 11.15 -7.97 -6.76
N PHE A 146 12.07 -8.81 -7.24
CA PHE A 146 13.42 -8.96 -6.69
C PHE A 146 14.44 -8.51 -7.73
N ILE A 147 15.40 -7.70 -7.29
CA ILE A 147 16.38 -7.05 -8.15
C ILE A 147 17.75 -7.15 -7.48
N GLU A 148 18.76 -7.59 -8.22
CA GLU A 148 20.15 -7.35 -7.81
C GLU A 148 20.58 -5.98 -8.31
N VAL A 149 20.99 -5.13 -7.37
CA VAL A 149 21.32 -3.75 -7.64
C VAL A 149 22.71 -3.41 -7.12
N ARG A 150 23.36 -2.44 -7.77
CA ARG A 150 24.54 -1.77 -7.26
C ARG A 150 24.14 -0.36 -6.81
N ASP A 151 24.38 -0.04 -5.55
CA ASP A 151 24.13 1.30 -5.03
C ASP A 151 25.12 2.31 -5.63
N GLY A 152 24.61 3.37 -6.26
CA GLY A 152 25.44 4.34 -6.99
C GLY A 152 26.36 5.18 -6.11
N GLN A 153 26.15 5.23 -4.80
CA GLN A 153 26.98 6.00 -3.86
C GLN A 153 28.03 5.13 -3.17
N THR A 154 27.64 3.91 -2.78
CA THR A 154 28.46 3.01 -1.96
C THR A 154 29.10 1.88 -2.77
N SER A 155 28.66 1.67 -4.02
CA SER A 155 29.03 0.53 -4.87
C SER A 155 28.70 -0.84 -4.29
N ILE A 156 27.92 -0.90 -3.21
CA ILE A 156 27.49 -2.16 -2.60
C ILE A 156 26.52 -2.86 -3.56
N VAL A 157 26.78 -4.15 -3.82
CA VAL A 157 25.89 -5.01 -4.59
C VAL A 157 25.06 -5.85 -3.64
N SER A 158 23.74 -5.86 -3.84
CA SER A 158 22.84 -6.66 -3.02
C SER A 158 21.56 -7.04 -3.78
N VAL A 159 20.94 -8.14 -3.35
CA VAL A 159 19.60 -8.53 -3.80
C VAL A 159 18.56 -7.90 -2.89
N MET A 160 17.64 -7.17 -3.49
CA MET A 160 16.61 -6.41 -2.81
C MET A 160 15.22 -6.79 -3.31
N GLY A 161 14.28 -6.96 -2.38
CA GLY A 161 12.86 -7.09 -2.65
C GLY A 161 12.17 -5.74 -2.55
N PHE A 162 11.38 -5.40 -3.57
CA PHE A 162 10.59 -4.17 -3.61
C PHE A 162 9.11 -4.48 -3.68
N SER A 163 8.30 -3.67 -2.98
CA SER A 163 6.88 -3.56 -3.26
C SER A 163 6.64 -2.55 -4.38
N ILE A 164 5.69 -2.81 -5.27
CA ILE A 164 5.33 -1.92 -6.37
C ILE A 164 3.97 -1.28 -6.05
N LYS A 165 3.95 0.04 -6.03
CA LYS A 165 2.74 0.86 -5.97
C LYS A 165 2.64 1.63 -7.26
N SER A 166 1.41 1.84 -7.71
CA SER A 166 1.18 2.51 -8.97
C SER A 166 0.12 3.57 -8.82
N LYS A 167 0.36 4.71 -9.46
CA LYS A 167 -0.65 5.73 -9.73
C LYS A 167 -1.43 5.45 -11.01
N PHE A 168 -1.26 4.28 -11.64
CA PHE A 168 -2.12 3.83 -12.73
C PHE A 168 -3.55 3.63 -12.21
N GLY A 169 -4.43 4.59 -12.44
CA GLY A 169 -5.83 4.51 -12.05
C GLY A 169 -6.10 5.04 -10.65
N HIS A 170 -6.79 4.26 -9.80
CA HIS A 170 -7.18 4.72 -8.47
C HIS A 170 -6.01 4.66 -7.48
N ASN A 171 -5.90 5.69 -6.63
CA ASN A 171 -4.85 5.72 -5.61
C ASN A 171 -4.87 4.44 -4.76
N PRO A 172 -3.70 3.82 -4.52
CA PRO A 172 -3.63 2.61 -3.73
C PRO A 172 -4.08 2.88 -2.29
N THR A 173 -4.56 1.81 -1.65
CA THR A 173 -4.83 1.81 -0.21
C THR A 173 -3.55 1.42 0.52
N LEU A 174 -3.13 2.23 1.48
CA LEU A 174 -1.99 1.93 2.35
C LEU A 174 -2.40 0.92 3.42
N PHE A 175 -3.46 1.22 4.15
CA PHE A 175 -4.04 0.33 5.16
C PHE A 175 -5.50 0.08 4.83
N ASN A 176 -5.84 -1.18 4.52
CA ASN A 176 -7.19 -1.55 4.12
C ASN A 176 -8.05 -1.84 5.35
N ALA A 177 -9.19 -1.17 5.43
CA ALA A 177 -10.23 -1.53 6.38
C ALA A 177 -10.77 -2.94 6.09
N GLY A 178 -11.08 -3.66 7.16
CA GLY A 178 -11.81 -4.90 7.16
C GLY A 178 -12.75 -4.97 8.37
N SER A 179 -13.58 -6.00 8.47
CA SER A 179 -14.38 -6.22 9.69
C SER A 179 -13.49 -6.45 10.93
N SER A 180 -12.21 -6.72 10.76
CA SER A 180 -11.22 -6.86 11.83
C SER A 180 -10.56 -5.55 12.28
N SER A 181 -10.74 -4.42 11.57
CA SER A 181 -10.03 -3.16 11.85
C SER A 181 -10.85 -2.12 12.61
N GLN A 182 -11.96 -2.53 13.21
CA GLN A 182 -12.93 -1.62 13.83
C GLN A 182 -12.50 -1.18 15.23
N PHE A 183 -12.83 0.06 15.58
CA PHE A 183 -12.66 0.62 16.91
C PHE A 183 -14.02 0.72 17.59
N LEU A 184 -14.15 0.17 18.80
CA LEU A 184 -15.38 0.17 19.59
C LEU A 184 -15.43 1.39 20.52
N TYR A 185 -16.53 2.12 20.42
CA TYR A 185 -16.82 3.27 21.28
C TYR A 185 -18.04 2.95 22.13
N LYS A 186 -17.89 2.92 23.45
CA LYS A 186 -19.01 2.86 24.38
C LYS A 186 -19.82 4.15 24.28
N LEU A 187 -21.14 4.01 24.26
CA LEU A 187 -22.09 5.11 24.15
C LEU A 187 -22.65 5.49 25.52
N SER A 188 -22.73 6.79 25.79
CA SER A 188 -23.56 7.31 26.88
C SER A 188 -25.01 7.49 26.41
N ASN A 189 -25.94 7.57 27.37
CA ASN A 189 -27.34 7.92 27.11
C ASN A 189 -28.01 7.07 26.01
N CYS A 190 -27.63 5.79 25.87
CA CYS A 190 -28.18 4.87 24.88
C CYS A 190 -28.98 3.76 25.57
N ASN A 191 -30.10 3.40 24.97
CA ASN A 191 -30.95 2.27 25.36
C ASN A 191 -31.39 1.50 24.10
N ASP A 192 -32.24 0.48 24.25
CA ASP A 192 -32.69 -0.36 23.13
C ASP A 192 -33.49 0.44 22.08
N GLU A 193 -34.33 1.37 22.51
CA GLU A 193 -35.11 2.24 21.62
C GLU A 193 -34.20 3.14 20.77
N ILE A 194 -33.25 3.83 21.41
CA ILE A 194 -32.25 4.67 20.74
C ILE A 194 -31.39 3.85 19.76
N MET A 195 -31.00 2.64 20.17
CA MET A 195 -30.24 1.73 19.32
C MET A 195 -31.04 1.36 18.06
N ASP A 196 -32.31 0.98 18.22
CA ASP A 196 -33.18 0.58 17.12
C ASP A 196 -33.46 1.74 16.16
N GLU A 197 -33.78 2.92 16.69
CA GLU A 197 -33.96 4.15 15.91
C GLU A 197 -32.69 4.51 15.12
N PHE A 198 -31.53 4.56 15.79
CA PHE A 198 -30.25 4.88 15.16
C PHE A 198 -29.88 3.87 14.06
N ASN A 199 -30.11 2.58 14.31
CA ASN A 199 -29.80 1.51 13.37
C ASN A 199 -30.73 1.50 12.15
N ALA A 200 -31.95 2.02 12.29
CA ALA A 200 -32.92 2.16 11.19
C ALA A 200 -32.60 3.33 10.23
N ILE A 201 -31.69 4.25 10.59
CA ILE A 201 -31.36 5.42 9.75
C ILE A 201 -30.75 4.98 8.40
N THR A 202 -31.50 5.23 7.33
CA THR A 202 -31.11 4.96 5.95
C THR A 202 -31.35 6.17 5.07
N VAL A 203 -30.53 6.33 4.03
CA VAL A 203 -30.67 7.39 3.01
C VAL A 203 -30.42 6.73 1.65
N ASN A 204 -31.34 6.92 0.70
CA ASN A 204 -31.27 6.35 -0.66
C ASN A 204 -31.02 4.83 -0.69
N GLY A 205 -31.61 4.08 0.26
CA GLY A 205 -31.46 2.63 0.36
C GLY A 205 -30.12 2.13 0.94
N GLY A 206 -29.24 3.04 1.37
CA GLY A 206 -27.99 2.72 2.06
C GLY A 206 -27.91 3.31 3.46
N ARG A 207 -26.79 3.06 4.16
CA ARG A 207 -26.56 3.64 5.49
C ARG A 207 -26.47 5.16 5.44
N GLY A 208 -27.36 5.84 6.16
CA GLY A 208 -27.44 7.31 6.20
C GLY A 208 -26.46 7.96 7.16
N TRP A 209 -25.14 7.80 6.99
CA TRP A 209 -24.15 8.19 8.01
C TRP A 209 -24.23 9.66 8.44
N SER A 210 -24.47 10.61 7.52
CA SER A 210 -24.64 12.03 7.90
C SER A 210 -25.78 12.24 8.90
N LYS A 211 -26.93 11.58 8.67
CA LYS A 211 -28.08 11.60 9.58
C LYS A 211 -27.81 10.88 10.89
N CYS A 212 -26.95 9.86 10.88
CA CYS A 212 -26.49 9.21 12.10
C CYS A 212 -25.70 10.18 12.99
N LYS A 213 -24.83 11.01 12.40
CA LYS A 213 -24.07 12.02 13.17
C LYS A 213 -24.99 13.08 13.79
N GLU A 214 -25.98 13.56 13.03
CA GLU A 214 -27.02 14.46 13.53
C GLU A 214 -27.74 13.83 14.72
N TYR A 215 -28.21 12.59 14.57
CA TYR A 215 -28.92 11.84 15.62
C TYR A 215 -28.09 11.69 16.91
N LEU A 216 -26.79 11.38 16.81
CA LEU A 216 -25.91 11.30 17.99
C LEU A 216 -25.84 12.64 18.73
N THR A 217 -25.80 13.75 17.98
CA THR A 217 -25.72 15.10 18.53
C THR A 217 -27.04 15.49 19.19
N ASP A 218 -28.16 15.30 18.50
CA ASP A 218 -29.50 15.68 18.96
C ASP A 218 -29.91 14.93 20.23
N ASN A 219 -29.42 13.70 20.40
CA ASN A 219 -29.67 12.87 21.59
C ASN A 219 -28.59 12.98 22.68
N ASN A 220 -27.62 13.89 22.54
CA ASN A 220 -26.51 14.07 23.50
C ASN A 220 -25.77 12.75 23.82
N ILE A 221 -25.53 11.93 22.78
CA ILE A 221 -24.82 10.66 22.90
C ILE A 221 -23.32 10.93 22.72
N SER A 222 -22.54 10.64 23.75
CA SER A 222 -21.08 10.73 23.70
C SER A 222 -20.44 9.37 23.45
N LEU A 223 -19.29 9.39 22.76
CA LEU A 223 -18.52 8.21 22.38
C LEU A 223 -17.22 8.15 23.19
N GLN A 224 -17.01 7.06 23.91
CA GLN A 224 -15.75 6.79 24.62
C GLN A 224 -15.08 5.55 24.04
N PHE A 225 -13.85 5.68 23.53
CA PHE A 225 -13.09 4.54 23.04
C PHE A 225 -12.84 3.51 24.15
N THR A 226 -13.12 2.24 23.86
CA THR A 226 -12.92 1.12 24.80
C THR A 226 -11.81 0.19 24.32
N SER A 227 -11.92 -0.33 23.10
CA SER A 227 -11.00 -1.31 22.53
C SER A 227 -11.16 -1.40 21.01
N THR A 228 -10.24 -2.08 20.34
CA THR A 228 -10.54 -2.57 18.98
C THR A 228 -11.49 -3.75 19.07
N GLN A 229 -12.35 -3.93 18.06
CA GLN A 229 -13.28 -5.05 18.04
C GLN A 229 -12.56 -6.40 17.90
N ASN A 230 -11.49 -6.45 17.11
CA ASN A 230 -10.63 -7.63 16.99
C ASN A 230 -9.44 -7.52 17.97
N PRO A 231 -9.27 -8.46 18.92
CA PRO A 231 -8.11 -8.47 19.81
C PRO A 231 -6.78 -8.56 19.07
N VAL A 232 -6.71 -9.32 17.97
CA VAL A 232 -5.48 -9.41 17.15
C VAL A 232 -5.05 -8.05 16.61
N TYR A 233 -6.01 -7.18 16.28
CA TYR A 233 -5.67 -5.83 15.85
C TYR A 233 -5.12 -4.98 17.00
N ASN A 234 -5.68 -5.11 18.21
CA ASN A 234 -5.15 -4.45 19.39
C ASN A 234 -3.69 -4.85 19.64
N ASP A 235 -3.41 -6.16 19.58
CA ASP A 235 -2.06 -6.70 19.79
C ASP A 235 -1.08 -6.17 18.73
N ASN A 236 -1.50 -6.15 17.47
CA ASN A 236 -0.67 -5.61 16.39
C ASN A 236 -0.40 -4.10 16.56
N LEU A 237 -1.39 -3.32 16.99
CA LEU A 237 -1.20 -1.89 17.30
C LEU A 237 -0.27 -1.70 18.50
N PHE A 238 -0.40 -2.55 19.53
CA PHE A 238 0.45 -2.53 20.71
C PHE A 238 1.94 -2.74 20.37
N LEU A 239 2.24 -3.62 19.40
CA LEU A 239 3.61 -3.83 18.91
C LEU A 239 4.22 -2.60 18.24
N ILE A 240 3.40 -1.70 17.70
CA ILE A 240 3.87 -0.41 17.19
C ILE A 240 4.13 0.52 18.38
N ARG A 241 3.17 0.59 19.30
CA ARG A 241 3.26 1.33 20.56
C ARG A 241 2.11 0.97 21.49
N GLU A 242 2.36 0.99 22.79
CA GLU A 242 1.34 0.73 23.82
C GLU A 242 0.02 1.52 23.61
N PRO A 243 -0.01 2.87 23.51
CA PRO A 243 -1.26 3.61 23.30
C PRO A 243 -1.70 3.73 21.82
N MET A 244 -1.13 2.95 20.89
CA MET A 244 -1.41 3.12 19.46
C MET A 244 -2.90 2.92 19.13
N SER A 245 -3.59 2.02 19.82
CA SER A 245 -5.04 1.84 19.66
C SER A 245 -5.84 3.08 20.02
N LYS A 246 -5.43 3.81 21.07
CA LYS A 246 -6.06 5.08 21.48
C LYS A 246 -5.77 6.20 20.48
N ILE A 247 -4.54 6.28 19.98
CA ILE A 247 -4.14 7.27 18.95
C ILE A 247 -4.97 7.05 17.68
N MET A 248 -5.03 5.82 17.17
CA MET A 248 -5.79 5.52 15.96
C MET A 248 -7.29 5.68 16.16
N ALA A 249 -7.83 5.32 17.33
CA ALA A 249 -9.22 5.60 17.68
C ALA A 249 -9.51 7.11 17.61
N TRP A 250 -8.64 7.95 18.17
CA TRP A 250 -8.81 9.40 18.08
C TRP A 250 -8.91 9.86 16.61
N CYS A 251 -8.00 9.40 15.73
CA CYS A 251 -8.05 9.74 14.30
C CYS A 251 -9.33 9.25 13.61
N VAL A 252 -9.81 8.05 13.95
CA VAL A 252 -11.07 7.49 13.40
C VAL A 252 -12.27 8.32 13.84
N LYS A 253 -12.33 8.72 15.11
CA LYS A 253 -13.40 9.57 15.65
C LYS A 253 -13.36 10.96 15.05
N ASP A 254 -12.18 11.58 14.93
CA ASP A 254 -11.98 12.86 14.25
C ASP A 254 -12.52 12.78 12.81
N ARG A 255 -12.14 11.73 12.06
CA ARG A 255 -12.59 11.53 10.68
C ARG A 255 -14.10 11.38 10.54
N LEU A 256 -14.73 10.62 11.42
CA LEU A 256 -16.09 10.13 11.22
C LEU A 256 -17.14 10.91 12.01
N ILE A 257 -16.74 11.63 13.05
CA ILE A 257 -17.63 12.31 14.00
C ILE A 257 -17.26 13.79 14.11
N ASP A 258 -16.03 14.11 14.53
CA ASP A 258 -15.72 15.45 15.06
C ASP A 258 -15.33 16.47 13.98
N SER A 259 -14.55 16.07 12.97
CA SER A 259 -14.00 17.00 11.99
C SER A 259 -15.02 17.39 10.90
N PRO A 260 -15.10 18.68 10.53
CA PRO A 260 -15.92 19.13 9.40
C PRO A 260 -15.29 18.85 8.02
N GLY A 261 -14.04 18.39 7.95
CA GLY A 261 -13.29 18.21 6.70
C GLY A 261 -11.80 17.89 6.90
N ASN A 262 -10.98 18.09 5.87
CA ASN A 262 -9.50 17.95 5.92
C ASN A 262 -9.04 16.66 6.61
N TYR A 263 -9.36 15.55 5.95
CA TYR A 263 -9.19 14.18 6.44
C TYR A 263 -7.81 13.59 6.13
N GLU A 264 -6.93 14.40 5.59
CA GLU A 264 -5.52 14.12 5.40
C GLU A 264 -4.84 13.86 6.74
N VAL A 265 -3.91 12.92 6.73
CA VAL A 265 -3.30 12.40 7.96
C VAL A 265 -2.55 13.49 8.71
N MET A 266 -1.85 14.38 7.98
CA MET A 266 -1.12 15.49 8.56
C MET A 266 -2.04 16.42 9.34
N GLU A 267 -3.12 16.89 8.72
CA GLU A 267 -4.11 17.80 9.30
C GLU A 267 -4.88 17.16 10.47
N THR A 268 -5.19 15.86 10.39
CA THR A 268 -5.74 15.12 11.54
C THR A 268 -4.76 15.11 12.71
N VAL A 269 -3.46 14.94 12.46
CA VAL A 269 -2.44 14.93 13.52
C VAL A 269 -2.20 16.32 14.11
N GLU A 270 -2.29 17.39 13.32
CA GLU A 270 -2.26 18.77 13.82
C GLU A 270 -3.41 19.00 14.81
N ARG A 271 -4.64 18.62 14.46
CA ARG A 271 -5.80 18.69 15.38
C ARG A 271 -5.60 17.82 16.63
N MET A 272 -5.03 16.62 16.49
CA MET A 272 -4.73 15.74 17.62
C MET A 272 -3.71 16.36 18.57
N THR A 273 -2.73 17.05 18.00
CA THR A 273 -1.66 17.72 18.74
C THR A 273 -2.22 18.85 19.60
N ASP A 274 -3.13 19.65 19.05
CA ASP A 274 -3.82 20.72 19.78
C ASP A 274 -4.72 20.16 20.89
N ALA A 275 -5.45 19.07 20.60
CA ALA A 275 -6.32 18.42 21.56
C ALA A 275 -5.56 17.66 22.68
N ASN A 276 -4.35 17.18 22.38
CA ASN A 276 -3.50 16.35 23.22
C ASN A 276 -4.27 15.28 24.05
N PRO A 277 -5.00 14.36 23.39
CA PRO A 277 -5.92 13.43 24.07
C PRO A 277 -5.27 12.48 25.08
N LEU A 278 -3.94 12.33 25.03
CA LEU A 278 -3.18 11.47 25.96
C LEU A 278 -2.41 12.28 27.00
N ASN A 279 -2.51 13.62 27.00
CA ASN A 279 -1.75 14.51 27.87
C ASN A 279 -0.24 14.22 27.85
N VAL A 280 0.31 13.97 26.66
CA VAL A 280 1.73 13.66 26.50
C VAL A 280 2.57 14.95 26.48
N PRO A 281 3.83 14.88 26.94
CA PRO A 281 4.78 15.96 26.70
C PRO A 281 5.15 16.03 25.21
N ASN A 282 5.44 17.23 24.70
CA ASN A 282 5.81 17.49 23.30
C ASN A 282 4.86 16.83 22.28
N PRO A 283 3.55 17.16 22.32
CA PRO A 283 2.53 16.47 21.52
C PRO A 283 2.84 16.54 20.01
N GLN A 284 3.44 17.64 19.54
CA GLN A 284 3.86 17.83 18.15
C GLN A 284 4.77 16.69 17.67
N ILE A 285 5.78 16.32 18.47
CA ILE A 285 6.73 15.26 18.13
C ILE A 285 6.10 13.88 18.37
N TYR A 286 5.38 13.72 19.48
CA TYR A 286 4.88 12.43 19.91
C TYR A 286 3.88 11.83 18.91
N TYR A 287 2.88 12.62 18.51
CA TYR A 287 1.79 12.17 17.65
C TYR A 287 2.20 12.00 16.20
N GLU A 288 2.98 12.93 15.65
CA GLU A 288 3.55 12.80 14.32
C GLU A 288 4.38 11.52 14.21
N LYS A 289 5.30 11.29 15.16
CA LYS A 289 6.09 10.06 15.19
C LYS A 289 5.21 8.82 15.28
N ALA A 290 4.19 8.82 16.15
CA ALA A 290 3.30 7.68 16.34
C ALA A 290 2.54 7.32 15.06
N ILE A 291 1.99 8.30 14.37
CA ILE A 291 1.27 8.07 13.12
C ILE A 291 2.22 7.66 12.00
N LYS A 292 3.41 8.25 11.90
CA LYS A 292 4.45 7.77 10.99
C LYS A 292 4.84 6.31 11.25
N ASP A 293 4.96 5.91 12.52
CA ASP A 293 5.22 4.51 12.91
C ASP A 293 4.08 3.59 12.43
N PHE A 294 2.82 4.00 12.62
CA PHE A 294 1.64 3.25 12.14
C PHE A 294 1.59 3.12 10.62
N LEU A 295 1.80 4.23 9.90
CA LEU A 295 1.79 4.24 8.44
C LEU A 295 2.89 3.32 7.88
N MET A 296 4.08 3.36 8.46
CA MET A 296 5.17 2.45 8.07
C MET A 296 4.78 1.00 8.31
N ALA A 297 4.30 0.66 9.51
CA ALA A 297 3.88 -0.70 9.85
C ALA A 297 2.81 -1.22 8.88
N GLY A 298 1.77 -0.42 8.61
CA GLY A 298 0.72 -0.77 7.65
C GLY A 298 1.24 -0.95 6.23
N PHE A 299 2.18 -0.10 5.81
CA PHE A 299 2.83 -0.21 4.51
C PHE A 299 3.68 -1.48 4.40
N THR A 300 4.43 -1.83 5.44
CA THR A 300 5.38 -2.95 5.47
C THR A 300 4.78 -4.26 5.99
N GLY A 301 3.45 -4.42 5.96
CA GLY A 301 2.80 -5.72 6.10
C GLY A 301 1.95 -5.95 7.35
N MET A 302 1.82 -4.97 8.25
CA MET A 302 0.87 -5.05 9.37
C MET A 302 -0.57 -5.01 8.85
N THR A 303 -1.42 -5.90 9.35
CA THR A 303 -2.85 -5.97 9.01
C THR A 303 -3.69 -6.12 10.28
N ALA A 304 -4.98 -5.80 10.21
CA ALA A 304 -5.86 -5.98 11.37
C ALA A 304 -6.28 -7.43 11.63
N GLY A 305 -6.17 -8.32 10.63
CA GLY A 305 -6.80 -9.65 10.67
C GLY A 305 -5.88 -10.81 11.05
N LYS A 306 -4.55 -10.61 11.03
CA LYS A 306 -3.58 -11.67 11.29
C LYS A 306 -2.53 -11.20 12.29
N PRO A 307 -2.08 -12.05 13.23
CA PRO A 307 -0.97 -11.70 14.12
C PRO A 307 0.23 -11.22 13.32
N TRP A 308 0.78 -10.09 13.73
CA TRP A 308 1.99 -9.51 13.17
C TRP A 308 3.13 -9.69 14.19
N ASP A 309 4.32 -10.01 13.71
CA ASP A 309 5.49 -10.27 14.56
C ASP A 309 6.38 -9.02 14.76
N GLY A 310 5.89 -7.85 14.32
CA GLY A 310 6.62 -6.59 14.37
C GLY A 310 7.71 -6.45 13.31
N LYS A 311 7.91 -7.44 12.42
CA LYS A 311 8.94 -7.38 11.40
C LYS A 311 8.42 -6.73 10.13
N GLU A 312 9.22 -5.82 9.61
CA GLU A 312 9.00 -5.21 8.31
C GLU A 312 9.30 -6.21 7.20
N GLN A 313 8.42 -6.24 6.22
CA GLN A 313 8.40 -7.27 5.19
C GLN A 313 9.07 -6.85 3.88
N VAL A 314 9.82 -5.74 3.86
CA VAL A 314 10.39 -5.15 2.65
C VAL A 314 11.79 -4.62 2.95
N ASN A 315 12.81 -5.13 2.25
CA ASN A 315 14.22 -4.76 2.49
C ASN A 315 14.79 -3.77 1.47
N GLY A 316 14.32 -3.79 0.22
CA GLY A 316 14.73 -2.83 -0.82
C GLY A 316 14.05 -1.47 -0.70
N GLY A 317 12.89 -1.44 -0.05
CA GLY A 317 11.98 -0.31 -0.07
C GLY A 317 10.91 -0.53 -1.13
N TYR A 318 10.47 0.50 -1.81
CA TYR A 318 9.35 0.36 -2.73
C TYR A 318 9.48 1.25 -3.94
N ILE A 319 8.79 0.84 -4.99
CA ILE A 319 8.80 1.46 -6.30
C ILE A 319 7.42 2.08 -6.54
N SER A 320 7.39 3.36 -6.89
CA SER A 320 6.20 4.09 -7.31
C SER A 320 6.25 4.32 -8.81
N VAL A 321 5.22 3.85 -9.52
CA VAL A 321 4.97 4.24 -10.91
C VAL A 321 4.17 5.53 -10.94
N MET A 322 4.75 6.56 -11.56
CA MET A 322 4.20 7.90 -11.68
C MET A 322 3.18 8.00 -12.82
N ASP A 323 2.40 9.07 -12.84
CA ASP A 323 1.36 9.35 -13.83
C ASP A 323 1.89 9.67 -15.23
N ASP A 324 3.16 10.09 -15.33
CA ASP A 324 3.91 10.27 -16.58
C ASP A 324 4.65 9.00 -17.04
N GLY A 325 4.59 7.91 -16.26
CA GLY A 325 5.31 6.67 -16.52
C GLY A 325 6.75 6.68 -16.01
N ASP A 326 7.17 7.66 -15.22
CA ASP A 326 8.43 7.53 -14.51
C ASP A 326 8.34 6.50 -13.39
N VAL A 327 9.48 5.92 -13.03
CA VAL A 327 9.59 4.91 -11.96
C VAL A 327 10.62 5.39 -10.96
N LEU A 328 10.16 5.64 -9.73
CA LEU A 328 10.99 6.10 -8.63
C LEU A 328 10.93 5.09 -7.49
N CYS A 329 12.00 4.95 -6.71
CA CYS A 329 11.94 4.20 -5.45
C CYS A 329 12.12 5.11 -4.23
N TYR A 330 11.56 4.75 -3.08
CA TYR A 330 12.27 5.10 -1.85
C TYR A 330 13.01 3.87 -1.37
N HIS A 331 14.30 4.06 -1.22
CA HIS A 331 15.19 3.07 -0.66
C HIS A 331 14.93 2.91 0.84
N SER A 332 15.04 1.69 1.37
CA SER A 332 14.90 1.42 2.81
C SER A 332 15.86 2.25 3.67
N ASN A 333 17.05 2.55 3.15
CA ASN A 333 18.06 3.43 3.77
C ASN A 333 17.58 4.88 4.00
N ASP A 334 16.60 5.38 3.24
CA ASP A 334 16.00 6.70 3.47
C ASP A 334 14.63 6.60 4.16
N ARG A 335 14.66 5.88 5.30
CA ARG A 335 13.47 5.53 6.07
C ARG A 335 12.68 6.76 6.51
N GLU A 336 13.35 7.82 6.95
CA GLU A 336 12.65 9.01 7.48
C GLU A 336 12.01 9.83 6.36
N ALA A 337 12.67 10.05 5.21
CA ALA A 337 12.03 10.72 4.09
C ALA A 337 10.81 9.93 3.59
N PHE A 338 10.88 8.59 3.63
CA PHE A 338 9.72 7.78 3.31
C PHE A 338 8.57 7.97 4.32
N ARG A 339 8.87 7.96 5.63
CA ARG A 339 7.85 8.22 6.66
C ARG A 339 7.19 9.58 6.49
N ASP A 340 7.98 10.61 6.17
CA ASP A 340 7.50 11.94 5.83
C ASP A 340 6.56 11.91 4.62
N TYR A 341 6.94 11.20 3.56
CA TYR A 341 6.11 11.06 2.38
C TYR A 341 4.76 10.41 2.71
N LEU A 342 4.75 9.29 3.46
CA LEU A 342 3.49 8.63 3.87
C LEU A 342 2.59 9.58 4.66
N TYR A 343 3.19 10.31 5.61
CA TYR A 343 2.48 11.23 6.48
C TYR A 343 1.82 12.38 5.72
N ARG A 344 2.52 12.95 4.73
CA ARG A 344 2.03 14.07 3.91
C ARG A 344 1.06 13.67 2.80
N ASN A 345 1.16 12.43 2.32
CA ASN A 345 0.49 11.99 1.10
C ASN A 345 -0.58 10.92 1.35
N THR A 346 -1.15 10.87 2.56
CA THR A 346 -2.26 9.97 2.87
C THR A 346 -3.42 10.66 3.59
N HIS A 347 -4.59 10.03 3.53
CA HIS A 347 -5.82 10.47 4.21
C HIS A 347 -6.63 9.30 4.75
N PHE A 348 -7.47 9.57 5.74
CA PHE A 348 -8.44 8.63 6.28
C PHE A 348 -9.69 8.59 5.39
N GLU A 349 -9.99 7.42 4.83
CA GLU A 349 -11.10 7.21 3.90
C GLU A 349 -12.31 6.56 4.59
N TYR A 350 -13.51 7.07 4.29
CA TYR A 350 -14.76 6.40 4.63
C TYR A 350 -14.91 5.10 3.81
N VAL A 351 -15.33 4.02 4.48
CA VAL A 351 -15.46 2.70 3.85
C VAL A 351 -16.91 2.20 3.92
N SER A 352 -17.27 1.23 3.08
CA SER A 352 -18.64 0.70 3.07
C SER A 352 -19.05 0.15 4.46
N ALA A 353 -20.08 0.76 5.04
CA ALA A 353 -20.72 0.34 6.29
C ALA A 353 -21.20 -1.11 6.23
N ASP A 354 -21.85 -1.49 5.13
CA ASP A 354 -22.47 -2.79 4.99
C ASP A 354 -21.43 -3.88 4.69
N LYS A 355 -20.46 -3.61 3.81
CA LYS A 355 -19.39 -4.57 3.48
C LYS A 355 -18.56 -4.96 4.71
N TYR A 356 -18.28 -3.98 5.57
CA TYR A 356 -17.41 -4.18 6.74
C TYR A 356 -18.17 -4.21 8.06
N VAL A 357 -19.51 -4.20 8.02
CA VAL A 357 -20.42 -4.32 9.19
C VAL A 357 -20.02 -3.40 10.35
N TRP A 358 -19.90 -2.10 10.07
CA TRP A 358 -19.68 -1.05 11.07
C TRP A 358 -20.83 -0.03 11.02
N SER A 359 -20.75 1.04 11.81
CA SER A 359 -21.70 2.19 11.83
C SER A 359 -23.08 1.91 12.45
N ARG A 360 -23.26 0.75 13.09
CA ARG A 360 -24.50 0.34 13.75
C ARG A 360 -24.22 0.08 15.23
N ILE A 361 -25.10 0.55 16.10
CA ILE A 361 -24.99 0.32 17.54
C ILE A 361 -25.22 -1.16 17.80
N ILE A 362 -24.35 -1.74 18.64
CA ILE A 362 -24.42 -3.10 19.13
C ILE A 362 -24.53 -3.09 20.65
N LYS A 363 -25.20 -4.10 21.22
CA LYS A 363 -25.33 -4.29 22.66
C LYS A 363 -24.44 -5.46 23.11
N ILE A 364 -23.61 -5.23 24.11
CA ILE A 364 -22.73 -6.24 24.73
C ILE A 364 -22.88 -6.12 26.25
N ASP A 365 -23.31 -7.19 26.91
CA ASP A 365 -23.44 -7.28 28.38
C ASP A 365 -24.16 -6.07 29.04
N ASN A 366 -25.23 -5.59 28.38
CA ASN A 366 -26.06 -4.42 28.70
C ASN A 366 -25.50 -3.03 28.38
N ASP A 367 -24.28 -2.93 27.89
CA ASP A 367 -23.72 -1.69 27.39
C ASP A 367 -23.89 -1.57 25.86
N TYR A 368 -23.96 -0.34 25.37
CA TYR A 368 -24.11 -0.03 23.94
C TYR A 368 -22.81 0.50 23.36
N TYR A 369 -22.45 0.00 22.18
CA TYR A 369 -21.20 0.32 21.51
C TYR A 369 -21.46 0.68 20.05
N LEU A 370 -20.68 1.63 19.53
CA LEU A 370 -20.67 1.97 18.11
C LEU A 370 -19.31 1.60 17.49
N PRO A 371 -19.25 0.58 16.62
CA PRO A 371 -18.05 0.26 15.86
C PRO A 371 -17.84 1.30 14.74
N LEU A 372 -16.65 1.91 14.71
CA LEU A 372 -16.20 2.81 13.65
C LEU A 372 -15.03 2.21 12.87
N ASN A 373 -14.94 2.53 11.57
CA ASN A 373 -13.91 1.97 10.69
C ASN A 373 -13.51 2.92 9.56
N VAL A 374 -12.21 2.95 9.24
CA VAL A 374 -11.64 3.76 8.16
C VAL A 374 -10.51 2.98 7.47
N SER A 375 -10.28 3.27 6.19
CA SER A 375 -9.02 2.92 5.52
C SER A 375 -8.05 4.09 5.56
N VAL A 376 -6.77 3.84 5.30
CA VAL A 376 -5.80 4.89 4.95
C VAL A 376 -5.42 4.75 3.49
N ARG A 377 -5.58 5.81 2.70
CA ARG A 377 -5.29 5.81 1.26
C ARG A 377 -4.32 6.92 0.89
N PHE A 378 -3.63 6.72 -0.23
CA PHE A 378 -2.79 7.77 -0.81
C PHE A 378 -3.64 8.89 -1.40
N ASN A 379 -3.12 10.11 -1.30
CA ASN A 379 -3.69 11.32 -1.91
C ASN A 379 -3.54 11.28 -3.42
N THR A 380 -4.46 11.93 -4.13
CA THR A 380 -4.43 12.01 -5.61
C THR A 380 -3.32 12.94 -6.09
N HIS A 381 -3.06 13.99 -5.33
CA HIS A 381 -1.99 14.95 -5.60
C HIS A 381 -0.95 14.88 -4.49
N ILE A 382 0.33 14.91 -4.89
CA ILE A 382 1.43 14.98 -3.93
C ILE A 382 1.45 16.38 -3.33
N ARG A 383 1.68 16.47 -2.03
CA ARG A 383 1.81 17.73 -1.30
C ARG A 383 3.26 18.00 -0.91
#